data_AF-A0A834ZT69-F1
#
_entry.id   AF-A0A834ZT69-F1
#
_cell.length_a   1.000
_cell.length_b   1.000
_cell.length_c   1.000
_cell.angle_alpha   90.00
_cell.angle_beta   90.00
_cell.angle_gamma   90.00
#
_symmetry.space_group_name_H-M   'P 1'
#
loop_
_entity.id
_entity.type
_entity.pdbx_description
1 polymer ?
#
loop_
_entity_poly.entity_id
_entity_poly.type
_entity_poly.pdbx_seq_one_letter_code
_entity_poly.pdbx_strand_id
1 'polypeptide(L)'
;MMNHLTSCLATQVGHALELPLHKRVPRLETRHYISVYQEEETRNDILLELAKLDFNQLQLLHQREIQELSRWWKDIDFATKLPFARDRLVECYFWGIGVYFEPQYAPCRILMAKLVSIVSIIDDIYDVYGTPEELQLFTDAIQGCDNGARDQLPEYMKVCFRELENVFNETEEEMIREEKFYRFNYLKQEMKALVKAYHAEAPWFNTGCVPKLEVYLQISLITSVYPLITVIEYMGMGDIATMEAFEWATSLPKIIRSSSMIGRLMDDIKSYKFEQKRGHVASSVQCYMKEYEVSEEEACEKLQKMVEGAWKDINNECLAPTPVPFPLLMPIVNLARIIEVIYLYGDG
;
A
#
# COMPACT_ATOMS: atom_id res chain seq x y z
N MET A 1 34.91 10.10 4.40
CA MET A 1 35.10 8.65 4.64
C MET A 1 35.16 7.84 3.33
N MET A 2 34.46 8.24 2.25
CA MET A 2 34.46 7.52 0.96
C MET A 2 35.71 7.71 0.07
N ASN A 3 36.50 8.76 0.28
CA ASN A 3 37.63 9.14 -0.61
C ASN A 3 38.83 8.17 -0.60
N HIS A 4 38.79 7.09 0.20
CA HIS A 4 39.87 6.10 0.31
C HIS A 4 39.47 4.70 -0.20
N LEU A 5 38.27 4.55 -0.76
CA LEU A 5 37.74 3.28 -1.25
C LEU A 5 37.90 3.19 -2.78
N THR A 6 37.95 1.96 -3.33
CA THR A 6 37.80 1.76 -4.78
C THR A 6 36.42 2.24 -5.21
N SER A 7 36.27 2.67 -6.47
CA SER A 7 35.00 3.23 -6.99
C SER A 7 33.81 2.28 -6.78
N CYS A 8 34.02 0.97 -6.93
CA CYS A 8 32.98 -0.04 -6.72
C CYS A 8 32.57 -0.12 -5.24
N LEU A 9 33.54 -0.21 -4.32
CA LEU A 9 33.26 -0.31 -2.89
C LEU A 9 32.66 0.98 -2.32
N ALA A 10 33.11 2.15 -2.81
CA ALA A 10 32.49 3.43 -2.45
C ALA A 10 31.01 3.49 -2.84
N THR A 11 30.66 2.97 -4.03
CA THR A 11 29.28 2.89 -4.52
C THR A 11 28.43 1.98 -3.63
N GLN A 12 28.92 0.78 -3.32
CA GLN A 12 28.22 -0.17 -2.45
C GLN A 12 28.01 0.38 -1.04
N VAL A 13 29.01 1.06 -0.46
CA VAL A 13 28.90 1.69 0.86
C VAL A 13 27.90 2.85 0.83
N GLY A 14 27.95 3.71 -0.20
CA GLY A 14 26.98 4.79 -0.37
C GLY A 14 25.54 4.26 -0.47
N HIS A 15 25.34 3.23 -1.29
CA HIS A 15 24.06 2.55 -1.43
C HIS A 15 23.58 1.97 -0.08
N ALA A 16 24.41 1.23 0.65
CA ALA A 16 24.00 0.67 1.94
C ALA A 16 23.69 1.73 3.02
N LEU A 17 24.34 2.90 2.97
CA LEU A 17 24.12 4.01 3.91
C LEU A 17 22.83 4.80 3.63
N GLU A 18 22.41 4.87 2.36
CA GLU A 18 21.15 5.51 1.99
C GLU A 18 19.94 4.72 2.51
N LEU A 19 19.95 3.40 2.29
CA LEU A 19 18.93 2.50 2.80
C LEU A 19 19.57 1.11 3.03
N PRO A 20 19.42 0.51 4.22
CA PRO A 20 20.04 -0.78 4.49
C PRO A 20 19.32 -1.90 3.73
N LEU A 21 20.06 -2.93 3.32
CA LEU A 21 19.54 -4.05 2.50
C LEU A 21 18.22 -4.63 3.02
N HIS A 22 18.08 -4.77 4.34
CA HIS A 22 16.86 -5.30 4.97
C HIS A 22 15.59 -4.50 4.66
N LYS A 23 15.73 -3.21 4.38
CA LYS A 23 14.64 -2.28 4.06
C LYS A 23 14.47 -2.07 2.54
N ARG A 24 15.33 -2.65 1.70
CA ARG A 24 15.27 -2.46 0.25
C ARG A 24 14.28 -3.41 -0.40
N VAL A 25 13.57 -2.91 -1.40
CA VAL A 25 12.70 -3.72 -2.27
C VAL A 25 13.57 -4.69 -3.08
N PRO A 26 13.37 -6.01 -2.97
CA PRO A 26 14.24 -7.01 -3.61
C PRO A 26 14.40 -6.80 -5.12
N ARG A 27 13.34 -6.37 -5.79
CA ARG A 27 13.34 -6.21 -7.24
C ARG A 27 14.22 -5.05 -7.72
N LEU A 28 14.20 -3.93 -7.00
CA LEU A 28 15.08 -2.79 -7.27
C LEU A 28 16.53 -3.12 -6.90
N GLU A 29 16.73 -3.82 -5.79
CA GLU A 29 18.06 -4.25 -5.38
C GLU A 29 18.68 -5.19 -6.41
N THR A 30 17.90 -6.13 -6.95
CA THR A 30 18.36 -7.02 -8.03
C THR A 30 18.84 -6.21 -9.24
N ARG A 31 18.08 -5.19 -9.67
CA ARG A 31 18.45 -4.32 -10.80
C ARG A 31 19.77 -3.58 -10.54
N HIS A 32 19.94 -3.05 -9.34
CA HIS A 32 21.16 -2.36 -8.92
C HIS A 32 22.33 -3.34 -8.90
N TYR A 33 22.17 -4.46 -8.20
CA TYR A 33 23.22 -5.43 -7.95
C TYR A 33 23.72 -6.12 -9.23
N ILE A 34 22.86 -6.37 -10.24
CA ILE A 34 23.30 -6.85 -11.56
C ILE A 34 24.37 -5.93 -12.17
N SER A 35 24.23 -4.61 -12.00
CA SER A 35 25.19 -3.62 -12.55
C SER A 35 26.49 -3.63 -11.77
N VAL A 36 26.40 -3.77 -10.44
CA VAL A 36 27.57 -3.88 -9.55
C VAL A 36 28.34 -5.16 -9.83
N TYR A 37 27.66 -6.31 -9.86
CA TYR A 37 28.25 -7.63 -10.09
C TYR A 37 28.89 -7.76 -11.47
N GLN A 38 28.39 -7.03 -12.47
CA GLN A 38 29.01 -6.99 -13.79
C GLN A 38 30.42 -6.41 -13.76
N GLU A 39 30.69 -5.44 -12.89
CA GLU A 39 32.00 -4.78 -12.79
C GLU A 39 32.99 -5.54 -11.89
N GLU A 40 32.55 -6.59 -11.19
CA GLU A 40 33.42 -7.39 -10.33
C GLU A 40 34.37 -8.29 -11.14
N GLU A 41 35.66 -8.24 -10.82
CA GLU A 41 36.70 -9.05 -11.49
C GLU A 41 36.50 -10.57 -11.25
N THR A 42 35.94 -10.94 -10.09
CA THR A 42 35.71 -12.34 -9.68
C THR A 42 34.33 -12.85 -10.06
N ARG A 43 33.58 -12.11 -10.89
CA ARG A 43 32.20 -12.49 -11.25
C ARG A 43 32.16 -13.84 -11.98
N ASN A 44 31.03 -14.52 -11.85
CA ASN A 44 30.70 -15.68 -12.65
C ASN A 44 29.79 -15.24 -13.80
N ASP A 45 30.28 -15.34 -15.04
CA ASP A 45 29.54 -14.88 -16.21
C ASP A 45 28.24 -15.66 -16.45
N ILE A 46 28.18 -16.95 -16.07
CA ILE A 46 26.95 -17.76 -16.16
C ILE A 46 25.88 -17.22 -15.20
N LEU A 47 26.27 -16.86 -13.97
CA LEU A 47 25.33 -16.28 -13.00
C LEU A 47 24.85 -14.88 -13.43
N LEU A 48 25.75 -14.07 -13.99
CA LEU A 48 25.40 -12.75 -14.51
C LEU A 48 24.41 -12.85 -15.69
N GLU A 49 24.65 -13.77 -16.61
CA GLU A 49 23.75 -14.02 -17.74
C GLU A 49 22.37 -14.51 -17.26
N LEU A 50 22.34 -15.47 -16.34
CA LEU A 50 21.10 -15.96 -15.75
C LEU A 50 20.31 -14.83 -15.07
N ALA A 51 20.97 -14.00 -14.25
CA ALA A 51 20.31 -12.89 -13.56
C ALA A 51 19.72 -11.85 -14.53
N LYS A 52 20.42 -11.55 -15.63
CA LYS A 52 19.92 -10.64 -16.67
C LYS A 52 18.73 -11.22 -17.42
N LEU A 53 18.79 -12.51 -17.78
CA LEU A 53 17.69 -13.18 -18.49
C LEU A 53 16.44 -13.26 -17.62
N ASP A 54 16.57 -13.70 -16.37
CA ASP A 54 15.47 -13.74 -15.40
C ASP A 54 14.88 -12.34 -15.18
N PHE A 55 15.73 -11.34 -14.96
CA PHE A 55 15.28 -9.96 -14.78
C PHE A 55 14.46 -9.47 -15.98
N ASN A 56 14.97 -9.66 -17.20
CA ASN A 56 14.29 -9.19 -18.40
C ASN A 56 13.00 -9.96 -18.68
N GLN A 57 12.97 -11.27 -18.41
CA GLN A 57 11.77 -12.09 -18.57
C GLN A 57 10.64 -11.62 -17.65
N LEU A 58 10.94 -11.37 -16.37
CA LEU A 58 9.98 -10.83 -15.42
C LEU A 58 9.52 -9.42 -15.82
N GLN A 59 10.45 -8.56 -16.27
CA GLN A 59 10.08 -7.22 -16.73
C GLN A 59 9.13 -7.26 -17.94
N LEU A 60 9.30 -8.20 -18.87
CA LEU A 60 8.37 -8.40 -19.99
C LEU A 60 6.98 -8.83 -19.53
N LEU A 61 6.90 -9.69 -18.50
CA LEU A 61 5.62 -10.04 -17.88
C LEU A 61 4.96 -8.79 -17.26
N HIS A 62 5.70 -8.03 -16.46
CA HIS A 62 5.18 -6.82 -15.81
C HIS A 62 4.71 -5.77 -16.83
N GLN A 63 5.39 -5.64 -17.96
CA GLN A 63 4.97 -4.79 -19.07
C GLN A 63 3.64 -5.23 -19.70
N ARG A 64 3.34 -6.53 -19.75
CA ARG A 64 2.04 -7.03 -20.23
C ARG A 64 0.94 -6.73 -19.23
N GLU A 65 1.21 -6.94 -17.94
CA GLU A 65 0.27 -6.64 -16.85
C GLU A 65 -0.10 -5.14 -16.85
N ILE A 66 0.88 -4.23 -16.92
CA ILE A 66 0.57 -2.79 -16.95
C ILE A 66 -0.14 -2.36 -18.26
N GLN A 67 0.09 -3.04 -19.38
CA GLN A 67 -0.64 -2.79 -20.63
C GLN A 67 -2.12 -3.19 -20.51
N GLU A 68 -2.42 -4.31 -19.84
CA GLU A 68 -3.78 -4.73 -19.53
C GLU A 68 -4.47 -3.70 -18.63
N LEU A 69 -3.81 -3.36 -17.51
CA LEU A 69 -4.29 -2.33 -16.58
C LEU A 69 -4.50 -0.98 -17.26
N SER A 70 -3.62 -0.58 -18.16
CA SER A 70 -3.75 0.67 -18.92
C SER A 70 -4.94 0.67 -19.87
N ARG A 71 -5.36 -0.49 -20.41
CA ARG A 71 -6.59 -0.59 -21.22
C ARG A 71 -7.81 -0.48 -20.32
N TRP A 72 -7.83 -1.27 -19.24
CA TRP A 72 -8.88 -1.21 -18.21
C TRP A 72 -9.09 0.22 -17.71
N TRP A 73 -8.03 0.93 -17.34
CA TRP A 73 -8.10 2.31 -16.85
C TRP A 73 -8.63 3.30 -17.88
N LYS A 74 -8.25 3.13 -19.15
CA LYS A 74 -8.74 3.96 -20.27
C LYS A 74 -10.21 3.70 -20.58
N ASP A 75 -10.67 2.46 -20.51
CA ASP A 75 -12.06 2.10 -20.79
C ASP A 75 -13.02 2.73 -19.76
N ILE A 76 -12.55 2.94 -18.53
CA ILE A 76 -13.31 3.64 -17.51
C ILE A 76 -13.37 5.15 -17.78
N ASP A 77 -12.34 5.73 -18.39
CA ASP A 77 -12.21 7.17 -18.66
C ASP A 77 -12.28 8.02 -17.37
N PHE A 78 -11.57 7.57 -16.32
CA PHE A 78 -11.54 8.26 -15.03
C PHE A 78 -11.02 9.69 -15.13
N ALA A 79 -10.02 9.96 -15.98
CA ALA A 79 -9.48 11.30 -16.16
C ALA A 79 -10.56 12.32 -16.57
N THR A 80 -11.54 11.91 -17.38
CA THR A 80 -12.64 12.78 -17.81
C THR A 80 -13.80 12.73 -16.81
N LYS A 81 -14.13 11.56 -16.26
CA LYS A 81 -15.30 11.37 -15.39
C LYS A 81 -15.06 11.83 -13.95
N LEU A 82 -13.82 11.73 -13.45
CA LEU A 82 -13.38 12.06 -12.09
C LEU A 82 -12.12 12.95 -12.14
N PRO A 83 -12.19 14.15 -12.74
CA PRO A 83 -11.01 15.00 -12.96
C PRO A 83 -10.38 15.55 -11.66
N PHE A 84 -11.04 15.38 -10.52
CA PHE A 84 -10.54 15.75 -9.20
C PHE A 84 -9.58 14.69 -8.62
N ALA A 85 -9.69 13.43 -9.06
CA ALA A 85 -8.93 12.33 -8.51
C ALA A 85 -7.53 12.24 -9.16
N ARG A 86 -6.54 11.84 -8.37
CA ARG A 86 -5.16 11.63 -8.82
C ARG A 86 -5.09 10.38 -9.70
N ASP A 87 -4.43 10.49 -10.86
CA ASP A 87 -4.13 9.32 -11.69
C ASP A 87 -2.85 8.65 -11.19
N ARG A 88 -3.00 7.47 -10.55
CA ARG A 88 -1.93 6.74 -9.85
C ARG A 88 -1.79 5.29 -10.30
N LEU A 89 -2.34 4.92 -11.46
CA LEU A 89 -2.41 3.51 -11.88
C LEU A 89 -1.03 2.82 -11.89
N VAL A 90 0.00 3.51 -12.38
CA VAL A 90 1.36 2.96 -12.49
C VAL A 90 1.98 2.80 -11.10
N GLU A 91 1.78 3.78 -10.23
CA GLU A 91 2.22 3.74 -8.84
C GLU A 91 1.52 2.60 -8.08
N CYS A 92 0.19 2.48 -8.18
CA CYS A 92 -0.58 1.40 -7.55
C CYS A 92 -0.11 0.01 -8.02
N TYR A 93 0.22 -0.14 -9.31
CA TYR A 93 0.78 -1.38 -9.83
C TYR A 93 2.23 -1.63 -9.34
N PHE A 94 3.04 -0.58 -9.23
CA PHE A 94 4.40 -0.66 -8.71
C PHE A 94 4.44 -1.16 -7.26
N TRP A 95 3.45 -0.79 -6.43
CA TRP A 95 3.30 -1.36 -5.09
C TRP A 95 3.22 -2.89 -5.15
N GLY A 96 2.37 -3.44 -6.02
CA GLY A 96 2.23 -4.90 -6.18
C GLY A 96 3.52 -5.60 -6.60
N ILE A 97 4.33 -5.00 -7.47
CA ILE A 97 5.67 -5.53 -7.81
C ILE A 97 6.59 -5.52 -6.58
N GLY A 98 6.49 -4.48 -5.75
CA GLY A 98 7.27 -4.34 -4.52
C GLY A 98 7.02 -5.46 -3.52
N VAL A 99 5.78 -5.94 -3.44
CA VAL A 99 5.34 -7.02 -2.56
C VAL A 99 5.83 -8.37 -3.05
N TYR A 100 5.56 -8.71 -4.30
CA TYR A 100 6.10 -9.91 -4.94
C TYR A 100 6.11 -9.79 -6.46
N PHE A 101 7.23 -10.19 -7.04
CA PHE A 101 7.53 -9.98 -8.45
C PHE A 101 7.38 -11.25 -9.29
N GLU A 102 7.22 -12.40 -8.64
CA GLU A 102 7.25 -13.72 -9.24
C GLU A 102 6.04 -13.95 -10.17
N PRO A 103 6.16 -14.78 -11.22
CA PRO A 103 5.13 -14.91 -12.25
C PRO A 103 3.78 -15.42 -11.74
N GLN A 104 3.79 -16.34 -10.77
CA GLN A 104 2.57 -16.94 -10.23
C GLN A 104 1.63 -15.94 -9.54
N TYR A 105 2.15 -14.78 -9.14
CA TYR A 105 1.36 -13.72 -8.48
C TYR A 105 0.80 -12.68 -9.46
N ALA A 106 0.93 -12.89 -10.77
CA ALA A 106 0.43 -11.96 -11.80
C ALA A 106 -1.05 -11.59 -11.63
N PRO A 107 -2.00 -12.55 -11.45
CA PRO A 107 -3.41 -12.20 -11.26
C PRO A 107 -3.64 -11.35 -10.01
N CYS A 108 -2.91 -11.64 -8.93
CA CYS A 108 -3.00 -10.90 -7.68
C CYS A 108 -2.45 -9.47 -7.80
N ARG A 109 -1.33 -9.28 -8.52
CA ARG A 109 -0.82 -7.92 -8.81
C ARG A 109 -1.81 -7.09 -9.63
N ILE A 110 -2.49 -7.70 -10.61
CA ILE A 110 -3.53 -7.02 -11.40
C ILE A 110 -4.71 -6.64 -10.51
N LEU A 111 -5.21 -7.58 -9.69
CA LEU A 111 -6.30 -7.33 -8.74
C LEU A 111 -5.95 -6.21 -7.76
N MET A 112 -4.76 -6.28 -7.16
CA MET A 112 -4.26 -5.26 -6.25
C MET A 112 -4.18 -3.90 -6.93
N ALA A 113 -3.61 -3.81 -8.14
CA ALA A 113 -3.53 -2.54 -8.86
C ALA A 113 -4.91 -1.96 -9.15
N LYS A 114 -5.88 -2.78 -9.58
CA LYS A 114 -7.26 -2.33 -9.81
C LYS A 114 -7.89 -1.78 -8.52
N LEU A 115 -7.84 -2.56 -7.43
CA LEU A 115 -8.48 -2.20 -6.17
C LEU A 115 -7.80 -1.02 -5.48
N VAL A 116 -6.47 -0.96 -5.45
CA VAL A 116 -5.74 0.16 -4.85
C VAL A 116 -5.95 1.44 -5.66
N SER A 117 -6.06 1.36 -6.99
CA SER A 117 -6.40 2.53 -7.83
C SER A 117 -7.81 3.05 -7.52
N ILE A 118 -8.79 2.15 -7.35
CA ILE A 118 -10.15 2.52 -6.94
C ILE A 118 -10.14 3.11 -5.52
N VAL A 119 -9.40 2.52 -4.59
CA VAL A 119 -9.24 3.04 -3.22
C VAL A 119 -8.62 4.44 -3.23
N SER A 120 -7.62 4.71 -4.07
CA SER A 120 -7.04 6.04 -4.21
C SER A 120 -8.04 7.08 -4.70
N ILE A 121 -9.02 6.69 -5.53
CA ILE A 121 -10.12 7.56 -5.93
C ILE A 121 -11.07 7.77 -4.75
N ILE A 122 -11.38 6.71 -3.99
CA ILE A 122 -12.23 6.80 -2.80
C ILE A 122 -11.59 7.75 -1.78
N ASP A 123 -10.29 7.65 -1.53
CA ASP A 123 -9.50 8.56 -0.70
C ASP A 123 -9.71 10.02 -1.12
N ASP A 124 -9.51 10.35 -2.40
CA ASP A 124 -9.76 11.71 -2.92
C ASP A 124 -11.22 12.17 -2.79
N ILE A 125 -12.18 11.24 -2.87
CA ILE A 125 -13.60 11.53 -2.60
C ILE A 125 -13.79 11.93 -1.14
N TYR A 126 -13.24 11.20 -0.18
CA TYR A 126 -13.42 11.48 1.25
C TYR A 126 -12.64 12.70 1.75
N ASP A 127 -11.44 12.93 1.22
CA ASP A 127 -10.54 13.96 1.73
C ASP A 127 -10.76 15.34 1.10
N VAL A 128 -11.16 15.39 -0.17
CA VAL A 128 -11.12 16.65 -0.94
C VAL A 128 -12.46 17.01 -1.56
N TYR A 129 -13.20 16.02 -2.09
CA TYR A 129 -14.28 16.32 -3.03
C TYR A 129 -15.70 16.16 -2.48
N GLY A 130 -15.97 15.09 -1.74
CA GLY A 130 -17.31 14.73 -1.30
C GLY A 130 -17.82 15.60 -0.14
N THR A 131 -19.10 15.96 -0.20
CA THR A 131 -19.77 16.63 0.93
C THR A 131 -20.14 15.63 2.03
N PRO A 132 -20.28 16.03 3.31
CA PRO A 132 -20.62 15.11 4.40
C PRO A 132 -21.85 14.23 4.12
N GLU A 133 -22.89 14.78 3.50
CA GLU A 133 -24.10 14.06 3.13
C GLU A 133 -23.84 13.02 2.02
N GLU A 134 -23.05 13.37 1.01
CA GLU A 134 -22.66 12.43 -0.05
C GLU A 134 -21.75 11.32 0.47
N LEU A 135 -20.80 11.64 1.37
CA LEU A 135 -19.91 10.66 1.99
C LEU A 135 -20.68 9.65 2.84
N GLN A 136 -21.73 10.08 3.54
CA GLN A 136 -22.60 9.18 4.30
C GLN A 136 -23.32 8.21 3.34
N LEU A 137 -23.92 8.72 2.26
CA LEU A 137 -24.58 7.89 1.25
C LEU A 137 -23.62 6.90 0.59
N PHE A 138 -22.40 7.33 0.26
CA PHE A 138 -21.37 6.47 -0.33
C PHE A 138 -20.92 5.37 0.63
N THR A 139 -20.74 5.72 1.89
CA THR A 139 -20.45 4.75 2.97
C THR A 139 -21.57 3.72 3.05
N ASP A 140 -22.83 4.14 3.14
CA ASP A 140 -23.98 3.25 3.29
C ASP A 140 -24.16 2.31 2.08
N ALA A 141 -23.89 2.80 0.87
CA ALA A 141 -23.91 2.01 -0.35
C ALA A 141 -22.86 0.87 -0.34
N ILE A 142 -21.63 1.16 0.10
CA ILE A 142 -20.55 0.16 0.20
C ILE A 142 -20.78 -0.80 1.38
N GLN A 143 -21.30 -0.31 2.50
CA GLN A 143 -21.70 -1.18 3.61
C GLN A 143 -22.85 -2.12 3.24
N GLY A 144 -23.65 -1.76 2.24
CA GLY A 144 -24.87 -2.48 1.87
C GLY A 144 -25.97 -2.33 2.92
N CYS A 145 -25.99 -1.20 3.62
CA CYS A 145 -26.95 -0.91 4.69
C CYS A 145 -28.26 -0.33 4.15
N ASP A 146 -28.25 0.24 2.95
CA ASP A 146 -29.43 0.79 2.28
C ASP A 146 -29.43 0.46 0.78
N ASN A 147 -30.47 -0.25 0.32
CA ASN A 147 -30.65 -0.60 -1.09
C ASN A 147 -30.93 0.63 -1.97
N GLY A 148 -31.49 1.70 -1.39
CA GLY A 148 -31.78 2.96 -2.08
C GLY A 148 -30.62 3.94 -2.11
N ALA A 149 -29.58 3.75 -1.29
CA ALA A 149 -28.43 4.67 -1.24
C ALA A 149 -27.70 4.73 -2.60
N ARG A 150 -27.61 3.60 -3.30
CA ARG A 150 -26.99 3.47 -4.63
C ARG A 150 -27.62 4.39 -5.67
N ASP A 151 -28.94 4.45 -5.70
CA ASP A 151 -29.69 5.27 -6.64
C ASP A 151 -29.57 6.76 -6.33
N GLN A 152 -29.34 7.10 -5.06
CA GLN A 152 -29.18 8.46 -4.56
C GLN A 152 -27.76 9.02 -4.71
N LEU A 153 -26.76 8.18 -5.03
CA LEU A 153 -25.39 8.65 -5.24
C LEU A 153 -25.31 9.67 -6.38
N PRO A 154 -24.47 10.72 -6.23
CA PRO A 154 -24.14 11.61 -7.35
C PRO A 154 -23.43 10.83 -8.46
N GLU A 155 -23.52 11.30 -9.71
CA GLU A 155 -23.06 10.51 -10.86
C GLU A 155 -21.55 10.18 -10.79
N TYR A 156 -20.73 11.08 -10.26
CA TYR A 156 -19.29 10.82 -10.09
C TYR A 156 -19.03 9.66 -9.11
N MET A 157 -19.75 9.58 -7.98
CA MET A 157 -19.65 8.45 -7.05
C MET A 157 -20.18 7.16 -7.67
N LYS A 158 -21.22 7.23 -8.50
CA LYS A 158 -21.73 6.06 -9.25
C LYS A 158 -20.69 5.49 -10.20
N VAL A 159 -19.86 6.32 -10.83
CA VAL A 159 -18.74 5.84 -11.67
C VAL A 159 -17.79 5.00 -10.82
N CYS A 160 -17.30 5.54 -9.70
CA CYS A 160 -16.39 4.82 -8.80
C CYS A 160 -17.03 3.54 -8.23
N PHE A 161 -18.27 3.62 -7.75
CA PHE A 161 -19.00 2.50 -7.17
C PHE A 161 -19.22 1.36 -8.18
N ARG A 162 -19.62 1.67 -9.42
CA ARG A 162 -19.81 0.66 -10.48
C ARG A 162 -18.52 -0.09 -10.77
N GLU A 163 -17.39 0.61 -10.84
CA GLU A 163 -16.10 -0.06 -11.09
C GLU A 163 -15.66 -0.93 -9.91
N LEU A 164 -15.90 -0.49 -8.68
CA LEU A 164 -15.70 -1.34 -7.50
C LEU A 164 -16.55 -2.61 -7.59
N GLU A 165 -17.84 -2.49 -7.93
CA GLU A 165 -18.73 -3.64 -8.10
C GLU A 165 -18.26 -4.57 -9.23
N ASN A 166 -17.81 -4.03 -10.37
CA ASN A 166 -17.30 -4.84 -11.48
C ASN A 166 -16.10 -5.68 -11.04
N VAL A 167 -15.10 -5.06 -10.40
CA VAL A 167 -13.91 -5.78 -9.90
C VAL A 167 -14.29 -6.79 -8.82
N PHE A 168 -15.25 -6.46 -7.95
CA PHE A 168 -15.74 -7.37 -6.92
C PHE A 168 -16.46 -8.58 -7.53
N ASN A 169 -17.31 -8.37 -8.54
CA ASN A 169 -18.01 -9.46 -9.23
C ASN A 169 -17.01 -10.38 -9.96
N GLU A 170 -16.03 -9.82 -10.68
CA GLU A 170 -14.94 -10.59 -11.31
C GLU A 170 -14.21 -11.46 -10.27
N THR A 171 -13.90 -10.87 -9.11
CA THR A 171 -13.18 -11.54 -8.03
C THR A 171 -14.05 -12.62 -7.35
N GLU A 172 -15.33 -12.34 -7.13
CA GLU A 172 -16.30 -13.26 -6.55
C GLU A 172 -16.46 -14.50 -7.42
N GLU A 173 -16.66 -14.32 -8.73
CA GLU A 173 -16.77 -15.40 -9.69
C GLU A 173 -15.53 -16.30 -9.72
N GLU A 174 -14.34 -15.70 -9.70
CA GLU A 174 -13.08 -16.44 -9.66
C GLU A 174 -12.93 -17.24 -8.35
N MET A 175 -13.22 -16.61 -7.20
CA MET A 175 -13.13 -17.29 -5.91
C MET A 175 -14.19 -18.40 -5.75
N ILE A 176 -15.36 -18.29 -6.36
CA ILE A 176 -16.34 -19.38 -6.44
C ILE A 176 -15.77 -20.53 -7.27
N ARG A 177 -15.17 -20.23 -8.42
CA ARG A 177 -14.57 -21.24 -9.32
C ARG A 177 -13.43 -22.01 -8.66
N GLU A 178 -12.64 -21.35 -7.83
CA GLU A 178 -11.55 -21.98 -7.06
C GLU A 178 -12.00 -22.65 -5.76
N GLU A 179 -13.30 -22.73 -5.47
CA GLU A 179 -13.85 -23.22 -4.19
C GLU A 179 -13.32 -22.46 -2.96
N LYS A 180 -12.98 -21.18 -3.15
CA LYS A 180 -12.34 -20.28 -2.19
C LYS A 180 -13.18 -19.03 -1.90
N PHE A 181 -14.50 -19.12 -2.05
CA PHE A 181 -15.45 -18.02 -1.82
C PHE A 181 -15.28 -17.32 -0.46
N TYR A 182 -14.84 -18.03 0.58
CA TYR A 182 -14.53 -17.44 1.88
C TYR A 182 -13.51 -16.29 1.80
N ARG A 183 -12.54 -16.34 0.87
CA ARG A 183 -11.53 -15.27 0.68
C ARG A 183 -12.16 -13.96 0.24
N PHE A 184 -13.15 -14.02 -0.64
CA PHE A 184 -13.91 -12.86 -1.08
C PHE A 184 -14.67 -12.19 0.06
N ASN A 185 -15.19 -12.97 1.02
CA ASN A 185 -15.86 -12.41 2.20
C ASN A 185 -14.91 -11.57 3.06
N TYR A 186 -13.66 -12.01 3.27
CA TYR A 186 -12.66 -11.19 3.97
C TYR A 186 -12.30 -9.93 3.20
N LEU A 187 -12.12 -10.02 1.87
CA LEU A 187 -11.87 -8.84 1.02
C LEU A 187 -12.98 -7.80 1.17
N LYS A 188 -14.25 -8.25 1.09
CA LYS A 188 -15.42 -7.38 1.24
C LYS A 188 -15.49 -6.76 2.64
N GLN A 189 -15.13 -7.50 3.68
CA GLN A 189 -15.10 -7.00 5.06
C GLN A 189 -14.03 -5.92 5.24
N GLU A 190 -12.81 -6.13 4.72
CA GLU A 190 -11.74 -5.13 4.82
C GLU A 190 -12.04 -3.87 4.01
N MET A 191 -12.63 -4.00 2.82
CA MET A 191 -13.08 -2.82 2.06
C MET A 191 -14.13 -2.01 2.83
N LYS A 192 -15.08 -2.68 3.48
CA LYS A 192 -16.06 -2.03 4.34
C LYS A 192 -15.40 -1.37 5.56
N ALA A 193 -14.42 -2.02 6.18
CA ALA A 193 -13.69 -1.44 7.31
C ALA A 193 -12.93 -0.17 6.89
N LEU A 194 -12.27 -0.20 5.73
CA LEU A 194 -11.55 0.93 5.16
C LEU A 194 -12.45 2.13 4.89
N VAL A 195 -13.56 1.94 4.17
CA VAL A 195 -14.49 3.04 3.83
C VAL A 195 -15.14 3.62 5.09
N LYS A 196 -15.44 2.77 6.07
CA LYS A 196 -15.94 3.24 7.38
C LYS A 196 -14.89 4.06 8.13
N ALA A 197 -13.62 3.69 8.02
CA ALA A 197 -12.51 4.45 8.61
C ALA A 197 -12.34 5.80 7.93
N TYR A 198 -12.35 5.87 6.59
CA TYR A 198 -12.34 7.15 5.85
C TYR A 198 -13.51 8.07 6.28
N HIS A 199 -14.71 7.52 6.38
CA HIS A 199 -15.86 8.27 6.87
C HIS A 199 -15.67 8.77 8.32
N ALA A 200 -14.94 8.05 9.17
CA ALA A 200 -14.64 8.48 10.53
C ALA A 200 -13.59 9.60 10.61
N GLU A 201 -12.71 9.73 9.61
CA GLU A 201 -11.73 10.82 9.51
C GLU A 201 -12.34 12.11 8.94
N ALA A 202 -13.33 12.00 8.04
CA ALA A 202 -13.96 13.14 7.39
C ALA A 202 -14.47 14.26 8.36
N PRO A 203 -15.04 13.96 9.55
CA PRO A 203 -15.37 15.00 10.52
C PRO A 203 -14.17 15.78 11.04
N TRP A 204 -12.98 15.19 11.15
CA TRP A 204 -11.78 15.90 11.60
C TRP A 204 -11.38 16.98 10.62
N PHE A 205 -11.45 16.67 9.32
CA PHE A 205 -11.26 17.64 8.26
C PHE A 205 -12.30 18.76 8.32
N ASN A 206 -13.59 18.40 8.31
CA ASN A 206 -14.69 19.37 8.24
C ASN A 206 -14.77 20.33 9.45
N THR A 207 -14.31 19.89 10.62
CA THR A 207 -14.35 20.69 11.86
C THR A 207 -13.00 21.35 12.21
N GLY A 208 -11.94 21.09 11.44
CA GLY A 208 -10.57 21.48 11.79
C GLY A 208 -10.08 20.82 13.09
N CYS A 209 -10.67 19.69 13.47
CA CYS A 209 -10.28 18.96 14.68
C CYS A 209 -8.94 18.27 14.46
N VAL A 210 -7.98 18.56 15.33
CA VAL A 210 -6.72 17.82 15.42
C VAL A 210 -6.84 16.90 16.65
N PRO A 211 -7.04 15.59 16.47
CA PRO A 211 -7.19 14.63 17.56
C PRO A 211 -5.85 14.35 18.26
N LYS A 212 -5.91 13.66 19.40
CA LYS A 212 -4.72 13.05 20.01
C LYS A 212 -4.10 12.02 19.07
N LEU A 213 -2.79 11.86 19.11
CA LEU A 213 -2.05 10.95 18.24
C LEU A 213 -2.55 9.52 18.35
N GLU A 214 -2.82 9.03 19.57
CA GLU A 214 -3.33 7.66 19.75
C GLU A 214 -4.69 7.45 19.07
N VAL A 215 -5.59 8.43 19.16
CA VAL A 215 -6.92 8.39 18.52
C VAL A 215 -6.78 8.44 17.00
N TYR A 216 -5.89 9.29 16.49
CA TYR A 216 -5.55 9.35 15.08
C TYR A 216 -5.02 8.00 14.57
N LEU A 217 -4.05 7.40 15.28
CA LEU A 217 -3.45 6.12 14.88
C LEU A 217 -4.43 4.95 14.90
N GLN A 218 -5.45 4.95 15.76
CA GLN A 218 -6.47 3.90 15.74
C GLN A 218 -7.24 3.83 14.42
N ILE A 219 -7.46 4.97 13.76
CA ILE A 219 -8.20 5.04 12.49
C ILE A 219 -7.22 5.03 11.31
N SER A 220 -6.15 5.82 11.38
CA SER A 220 -5.21 6.01 10.28
C SER A 220 -4.39 4.77 9.91
N LEU A 221 -4.25 3.80 10.83
CA LEU A 221 -3.68 2.49 10.51
C LEU A 221 -4.61 1.69 9.58
N ILE A 222 -5.92 1.85 9.68
CA ILE A 222 -6.88 1.24 8.76
C ILE A 222 -6.90 2.00 7.45
N THR A 223 -6.96 3.34 7.48
CA THR A 223 -6.95 4.17 6.27
C THR A 223 -5.63 4.16 5.50
N SER A 224 -4.56 3.60 6.08
CA SER A 224 -3.31 3.31 5.37
C SER A 224 -3.46 2.24 4.27
N VAL A 225 -4.61 1.55 4.20
CA VAL A 225 -4.94 0.50 3.20
C VAL A 225 -4.17 -0.82 3.39
N TYR A 226 -3.15 -0.86 4.25
CA TYR A 226 -2.35 -2.06 4.54
C TYR A 226 -3.15 -3.32 4.92
N PRO A 227 -4.18 -3.24 5.79
CA PRO A 227 -4.98 -4.42 6.13
C PRO A 227 -5.70 -5.00 4.90
N LEU A 228 -6.31 -4.13 4.09
CA LEU A 228 -6.96 -4.51 2.84
C LEU A 228 -5.96 -5.12 1.86
N ILE A 229 -4.80 -4.49 1.65
CA ILE A 229 -3.77 -4.99 0.75
C ILE A 229 -3.31 -6.38 1.20
N THR A 230 -3.06 -6.59 2.50
CA THR A 230 -2.65 -7.91 3.01
C THR A 230 -3.68 -9.01 2.68
N VAL A 231 -4.98 -8.69 2.76
CA VAL A 231 -6.05 -9.63 2.38
C VAL A 231 -6.08 -9.88 0.87
N ILE A 232 -5.95 -8.84 0.04
CA ILE A 232 -5.83 -8.98 -1.42
C ILE A 232 -4.65 -9.89 -1.75
N GLU A 233 -3.54 -9.68 -1.07
CA GLU A 233 -2.30 -10.39 -1.33
C GLU A 233 -2.44 -11.90 -1.08
N TYR A 234 -3.11 -12.27 0.01
CA TYR A 234 -3.32 -13.67 0.37
C TYR A 234 -4.21 -14.40 -0.64
N MET A 235 -5.03 -13.69 -1.41
CA MET A 235 -5.88 -14.31 -2.44
C MET A 235 -5.05 -15.08 -3.47
N GLY A 236 -3.87 -14.57 -3.83
CA GLY A 236 -2.98 -15.16 -4.83
C GLY A 236 -2.00 -16.22 -4.31
N MET A 237 -1.98 -16.50 -3.01
CA MET A 237 -0.92 -17.31 -2.40
C MET A 237 -1.17 -18.83 -2.42
N GLY A 238 -2.16 -19.30 -3.19
CA GLY A 238 -2.48 -20.73 -3.26
C GLY A 238 -2.95 -21.28 -1.90
N ASP A 239 -2.71 -22.56 -1.64
CA ASP A 239 -3.32 -23.25 -0.49
C ASP A 239 -2.63 -22.97 0.86
N ILE A 240 -1.49 -22.26 0.85
CA ILE A 240 -0.83 -21.82 2.08
C ILE A 240 -1.65 -20.75 2.82
N ALA A 241 -2.44 -19.96 2.09
CA ALA A 241 -3.37 -18.96 2.63
C ALA A 241 -4.70 -19.63 3.01
N THR A 242 -4.71 -20.34 4.14
CA THR A 242 -5.91 -21.00 4.67
C THR A 242 -6.88 -19.99 5.27
N MET A 243 -8.09 -20.43 5.63
CA MET A 243 -9.08 -19.58 6.32
C MET A 243 -8.51 -19.01 7.61
N GLU A 244 -7.77 -19.80 8.39
CA GLU A 244 -7.10 -19.37 9.64
C GLU A 244 -6.06 -18.28 9.37
N ALA A 245 -5.42 -18.27 8.20
CA ALA A 245 -4.51 -17.21 7.82
C ALA A 245 -5.25 -15.87 7.56
N PHE A 246 -6.43 -15.92 6.95
CA PHE A 246 -7.27 -14.72 6.78
C PHE A 246 -7.85 -14.24 8.12
N GLU A 247 -8.29 -15.14 9.00
CA GLU A 247 -8.71 -14.78 10.37
C GLU A 247 -7.57 -14.14 11.15
N TRP A 248 -6.37 -14.71 11.06
CA TRP A 248 -5.18 -14.14 11.67
C TRP A 248 -4.88 -12.75 11.11
N ALA A 249 -4.87 -12.57 9.78
CA ALA A 249 -4.56 -11.29 9.16
C ALA A 249 -5.58 -10.20 9.54
N THR A 250 -6.88 -10.52 9.48
CA THR A 250 -7.98 -9.58 9.81
C THR A 250 -8.11 -9.30 11.31
N SER A 251 -7.51 -10.12 12.18
CA SER A 251 -7.35 -9.78 13.61
C SER A 251 -6.38 -8.62 13.87
N LEU A 252 -5.72 -8.13 12.81
CA LEU A 252 -4.73 -7.05 12.82
C LEU A 252 -3.56 -7.33 13.80
N PRO A 253 -2.79 -8.40 13.55
CA PRO A 253 -1.67 -8.83 14.38
C PRO A 253 -0.56 -7.79 14.36
N LYS A 254 0.37 -7.90 15.32
CA LYS A 254 1.39 -6.88 15.55
C LYS A 254 2.24 -6.57 14.30
N ILE A 255 2.57 -7.57 13.49
CA ILE A 255 3.31 -7.36 12.24
C ILE A 255 2.55 -6.51 11.22
N ILE A 256 1.24 -6.74 11.03
CA ILE A 256 0.40 -5.93 10.12
C ILE A 256 0.26 -4.53 10.68
N ARG A 257 -0.05 -4.38 11.99
CA ARG A 257 -0.11 -3.06 12.65
C ARG A 257 1.20 -2.27 12.49
N SER A 258 2.34 -2.94 12.63
CA SER A 258 3.65 -2.32 12.51
C SER A 258 3.93 -1.91 11.07
N SER A 259 3.56 -2.74 10.09
CA SER A 259 3.67 -2.41 8.67
C SER A 259 2.78 -1.22 8.29
N SER A 260 1.51 -1.21 8.73
CA SER A 260 0.60 -0.07 8.59
C SER A 260 1.16 1.20 9.22
N MET A 261 1.78 1.08 10.39
CA MET A 261 2.38 2.22 11.10
C MET A 261 3.58 2.79 10.35
N ILE A 262 4.42 1.94 9.75
CA ILE A 262 5.52 2.40 8.89
C ILE A 262 4.94 3.16 7.69
N GLY A 263 3.96 2.59 6.98
CA GLY A 263 3.32 3.23 5.84
C GLY A 263 2.72 4.58 6.19
N ARG A 264 1.84 4.62 7.19
CA ARG A 264 1.15 5.85 7.60
C ARG A 264 2.09 6.93 8.08
N LEU A 265 3.06 6.60 8.95
CA LEU A 265 3.95 7.63 9.50
C LEU A 265 4.94 8.16 8.46
N MET A 266 5.46 7.30 7.59
CA MET A 266 6.35 7.75 6.52
C MET A 266 5.63 8.62 5.51
N ASP A 267 4.40 8.25 5.13
CA ASP A 267 3.52 9.08 4.30
C ASP A 267 3.32 10.45 4.94
N ASP A 268 2.78 10.50 6.16
CA ASP A 268 2.51 11.73 6.90
C ASP A 268 3.75 12.63 7.02
N ILE A 269 4.91 12.07 7.37
CA ILE A 269 6.18 12.84 7.51
C ILE A 269 6.61 13.46 6.17
N LYS A 270 6.33 12.81 5.04
CA LYS A 270 6.79 13.28 3.72
C LYS A 270 5.77 14.15 3.01
N SER A 271 4.48 13.95 3.27
CA SER A 271 3.38 14.62 2.56
C SER A 271 2.80 15.80 3.34
N TYR A 272 2.95 15.91 4.67
CA TYR A 272 2.18 16.89 5.47
C TYR A 272 2.25 18.34 4.99
N LYS A 273 3.40 18.82 4.49
CA LYS A 273 3.52 20.21 3.98
C LYS A 273 2.70 20.44 2.72
N PHE A 274 2.61 19.42 1.87
CA PHE A 274 1.79 19.45 0.66
C PHE A 274 0.31 19.33 1.03
N GLU A 275 -0.01 18.37 1.90
CA GLU A 275 -1.38 18.12 2.37
C GLU A 275 -1.99 19.34 3.08
N GLN A 276 -1.22 20.02 3.93
CA GLN A 276 -1.66 21.27 4.56
C GLN A 276 -1.99 22.39 3.56
N LYS A 277 -1.27 22.47 2.43
CA LYS A 277 -1.51 23.53 1.43
C LYS A 277 -2.80 23.31 0.66
N ARG A 278 -3.21 22.06 0.45
CA ARG A 278 -4.46 21.73 -0.26
C ARG A 278 -5.69 21.69 0.63
N GLY A 279 -5.51 21.81 1.95
CA GLY A 279 -6.58 21.71 2.93
C GLY A 279 -6.97 20.26 3.13
N HIS A 280 -6.18 19.54 3.93
CA HIS A 280 -6.38 18.13 4.25
C HIS A 280 -6.62 17.93 5.75
N VAL A 281 -7.03 16.71 6.14
CA VAL A 281 -7.07 16.31 7.56
C VAL A 281 -5.69 16.42 8.21
N ALA A 282 -5.66 16.66 9.52
CA ALA A 282 -4.43 16.69 10.30
C ALA A 282 -3.72 15.33 10.25
N SER A 283 -2.43 15.34 9.87
CA SER A 283 -1.57 14.16 9.88
C SER A 283 -1.03 13.87 11.29
N SER A 284 -0.35 12.73 11.45
CA SER A 284 0.37 12.40 12.69
C SER A 284 1.35 13.48 13.12
N VAL A 285 1.95 14.25 12.19
CA VAL A 285 2.83 15.38 12.52
C VAL A 285 2.07 16.46 13.30
N GLN A 286 0.90 16.89 12.82
CA GLN A 286 0.10 17.90 13.52
C GLN A 286 -0.50 17.37 14.82
N CYS A 287 -0.95 16.10 14.84
CA CYS A 287 -1.42 15.46 16.06
C CYS A 287 -0.33 15.45 17.14
N TYR A 288 0.90 15.05 16.79
CA TYR A 288 2.02 15.00 17.71
C TYR A 288 2.41 16.40 18.20
N MET A 289 2.56 17.37 17.28
CA MET A 289 2.89 18.76 17.64
C MET A 289 1.88 19.35 18.62
N LYS A 290 0.58 19.15 18.36
CA LYS A 290 -0.48 19.69 19.21
C LYS A 290 -0.56 19.01 20.57
N GLU A 291 -0.37 17.70 20.63
CA GLU A 291 -0.49 16.95 21.88
C GLU A 291 0.69 17.21 22.83
N TYR A 292 1.91 17.33 22.30
CA TYR A 292 3.13 17.49 23.08
C TYR A 292 3.71 18.91 23.09
N GLU A 293 3.07 19.85 22.39
CA GLU A 293 3.50 21.26 22.27
C GLU A 293 4.96 21.40 21.77
N VAL A 294 5.34 20.57 20.80
CA VAL A 294 6.69 20.51 20.23
C VAL A 294 6.77 21.13 18.83
N SER A 295 8.01 21.39 18.39
CA SER A 295 8.27 21.84 17.02
C SER A 295 7.96 20.77 15.97
N GLU A 296 7.80 21.21 14.72
CA GLU A 296 7.63 20.34 13.55
C GLU A 296 8.80 19.36 13.39
N GLU A 297 10.03 19.86 13.55
CA GLU A 297 11.25 19.05 13.46
C GLU A 297 11.28 17.98 14.55
N GLU A 298 10.98 18.36 15.79
CA GLU A 298 10.93 17.40 16.90
C GLU A 298 9.81 16.36 16.72
N ALA A 299 8.63 16.76 16.23
CA ALA A 299 7.55 15.82 15.92
C ALA A 299 8.00 14.79 14.86
N CYS A 300 8.60 15.24 13.76
CA CYS A 300 9.12 14.34 12.71
C CYS A 300 10.17 13.38 13.26
N GLU A 301 11.11 13.85 14.09
CA GLU A 301 12.12 12.99 14.72
C GLU A 301 11.51 11.92 15.64
N LYS A 302 10.44 12.26 16.37
CA LYS A 302 9.76 11.31 17.27
C LYS A 302 8.96 10.27 16.49
N LEU A 303 8.25 10.68 15.44
CA LEU A 303 7.54 9.78 14.55
C LEU A 303 8.50 8.84 13.80
N GLN A 304 9.67 9.34 13.38
CA GLN A 304 10.72 8.49 12.79
C GLN A 304 11.22 7.41 13.76
N LYS A 305 11.34 7.73 15.06
CA LYS A 305 11.67 6.74 16.10
C LYS A 305 10.56 5.69 16.28
N MET A 306 9.30 6.07 16.07
CA MET A 306 8.18 5.11 16.07
C MET A 306 8.27 4.17 14.86
N VAL A 307 8.64 4.68 13.68
CA VAL A 307 8.92 3.87 12.48
C VAL A 307 10.06 2.87 12.75
N GLU A 308 11.15 3.30 13.38
CA GLU A 308 12.24 2.41 13.79
C GLU A 308 11.78 1.32 14.78
N GLY A 309 10.89 1.68 15.70
CA GLY A 309 10.25 0.73 16.62
C GLY A 309 9.41 -0.31 15.88
N ALA A 310 8.59 0.13 14.93
CA ALA A 310 7.77 -0.74 14.10
C ALA A 310 8.60 -1.76 13.30
N TRP A 311 9.75 -1.35 12.75
CA TRP A 311 10.67 -2.27 12.08
C TRP A 311 11.24 -3.34 13.03
N LYS A 312 11.54 -2.99 14.27
CA LYS A 312 11.98 -3.97 15.28
C LYS A 312 10.86 -4.95 15.61
N ASP A 313 9.63 -4.47 15.67
CA ASP A 313 8.46 -5.31 15.90
C ASP A 313 8.21 -6.28 14.74
N ILE A 314 8.29 -5.83 13.49
CA ILE A 314 8.25 -6.72 12.31
C ILE A 314 9.32 -7.80 12.40
N ASN A 315 10.56 -7.42 12.72
CA ASN A 315 11.66 -8.38 12.83
C ASN A 315 11.42 -9.42 13.92
N ASN A 316 10.90 -8.99 15.08
CA ASN A 316 10.59 -9.89 16.18
C ASN A 316 9.48 -10.88 15.78
N GLU A 317 8.43 -10.42 15.11
CA GLU A 317 7.33 -11.28 14.64
C GLU A 317 7.79 -12.27 13.57
N CYS A 318 8.75 -11.90 12.71
CA CYS A 318 9.35 -12.82 11.75
C CYS A 318 10.24 -13.90 12.38
N LEU A 319 10.79 -13.65 13.58
CA LEU A 319 11.66 -14.58 14.31
C LEU A 319 10.90 -15.41 15.35
N ALA A 320 9.76 -14.92 15.82
CA ALA A 320 8.92 -15.59 16.79
C ALA A 320 8.06 -16.69 16.13
N PRO A 321 7.57 -17.68 16.91
CA PRO A 321 6.55 -18.60 16.42
C PRO A 321 5.28 -17.84 16.03
N THR A 322 4.86 -17.97 14.78
CA THR A 322 3.60 -17.40 14.28
C THR A 322 2.58 -18.50 14.00
N PRO A 323 1.27 -18.21 14.11
CA PRO A 323 0.21 -19.18 13.78
C PRO A 323 0.09 -19.43 12.26
N VAL A 324 0.75 -18.60 11.44
CA VAL A 324 0.78 -18.70 9.99
C VAL A 324 2.17 -19.09 9.47
N PRO A 325 2.26 -19.79 8.32
CA PRO A 325 3.53 -20.07 7.66
C PRO A 325 4.34 -18.81 7.30
N PHE A 326 5.66 -18.90 7.42
CA PHE A 326 6.58 -17.78 7.12
C PHE A 326 6.38 -17.12 5.75
N PRO A 327 6.09 -17.84 4.64
CA PRO A 327 5.87 -17.19 3.35
C PRO A 327 4.73 -16.16 3.37
N LEU A 328 3.73 -16.31 4.24
CA LEU A 328 2.64 -15.34 4.41
C LEU A 328 3.08 -14.06 5.13
N LEU A 329 4.20 -14.08 5.86
CA LEU A 329 4.76 -12.88 6.50
C LEU A 329 5.50 -11.99 5.50
N MET A 330 6.07 -12.59 4.44
CA MET A 330 6.92 -11.87 3.50
C MET A 330 6.23 -10.75 2.71
N PRO A 331 4.98 -10.90 2.23
CA PRO A 331 4.23 -9.80 1.62
C PRO A 331 4.12 -8.59 2.54
N ILE A 332 3.82 -8.82 3.83
CA ILE A 332 3.72 -7.77 4.86
C ILE A 332 5.07 -7.07 5.06
N VAL A 333 6.17 -7.82 5.14
CA VAL A 333 7.52 -7.24 5.22
C VAL A 333 7.85 -6.43 3.97
N ASN A 334 7.48 -6.92 2.78
CA ASN A 334 7.76 -6.24 1.53
C ASN A 334 6.90 -4.98 1.36
N LEU A 335 5.68 -4.95 1.90
CA LEU A 335 4.88 -3.72 2.03
C LEU A 335 5.54 -2.68 2.94
N ALA A 336 6.28 -3.08 3.97
CA ALA A 336 7.07 -2.12 4.75
C ALA A 336 8.28 -1.61 3.95
N ARG A 337 8.91 -2.46 3.12
CA ARG A 337 10.06 -2.09 2.26
C ARG A 337 9.68 -1.12 1.15
N ILE A 338 8.51 -1.28 0.53
CA ILE A 338 8.12 -0.44 -0.62
C ILE A 338 7.93 1.03 -0.21
N ILE A 339 7.45 1.28 1.00
CA ILE A 339 7.30 2.65 1.56
C ILE A 339 8.61 3.36 1.74
N GLU A 340 9.64 2.64 2.21
CA GLU A 340 10.97 3.20 2.35
C GLU A 340 11.54 3.69 1.01
N VAL A 341 11.05 3.15 -0.11
CA VAL A 341 11.43 3.58 -1.47
C VAL A 341 10.54 4.72 -1.95
N ILE A 342 9.21 4.57 -1.89
CA ILE A 342 8.24 5.58 -2.36
C ILE A 342 8.48 6.90 -1.65
N TYR A 343 8.68 6.84 -0.33
CA TYR A 343 8.78 8.02 0.52
C TYR A 343 10.22 8.46 0.79
N LEU A 344 11.21 7.86 0.11
CA LEU A 344 12.63 8.17 0.34
C LEU A 344 12.92 9.66 0.03
N TYR A 345 12.51 10.11 -1.15
CA TYR A 345 12.81 11.43 -1.69
C TYR A 345 11.62 12.40 -1.77
N GLY A 346 10.41 11.96 -1.42
CA GLY A 346 9.19 12.77 -1.57
C GLY A 346 7.93 11.92 -1.43
N ASP A 347 6.81 12.39 -1.96
CA ASP A 347 5.58 11.60 -2.12
C ASP A 347 5.51 11.05 -3.55
N GLY A 348 5.40 9.71 -3.68
CA GLY A 348 5.25 9.00 -4.96
C GLY A 348 6.56 8.62 -5.64
#